data_AF-A0A538K142-F1
#
_entry.id   AF-A0A538K142-F1
#
_cell.length_a   1.000
_cell.length_b   1.000
_cell.length_c   1.000
_cell.angle_alpha   90.00
_cell.angle_beta   90.00
_cell.angle_gamma   90.00
#
_symmetry.space_group_name_H-M   'P 1'
#
loop_
_entity.id
_entity.type
_entity.pdbx_description
1 polymer ?
#
loop_
_entity_poly.entity_id
_entity_poly.type
_entity_poly.pdbx_seq_one_letter_code
_entity_poly.pdbx_strand_id
1 'polypeptide(L)'
;MLVTPTGAALVMSLARSFGPIPSMTLGAVGTGAGSRDPDAVPNVVRAVIGEDSADVAVGHASVIETNLDDFLPELVPDALDACFAAGALDAWTVPAGMKHGRPGFVLSAIARPGDEDSVARAVLRHTTALGVRISRADHRRELARAWRTVEVGGHPVRVKLGLLDGQVVNAAPEHRDCVAVARTTGRTVKATWVAALSAVQDL
;
A
#
# COMPACT_ATOMS: atom_id res chain seq x y z
N MET A 1 5.73 30.92 7.71
CA MET A 1 7.05 30.85 8.38
C MET A 1 8.08 31.35 7.38
N LEU A 2 8.91 32.33 7.75
CA LEU A 2 9.98 32.82 6.88
C LEU A 2 11.23 31.97 7.15
N VAL A 3 11.85 31.40 6.11
CA VAL A 3 13.15 30.72 6.25
C VAL A 3 14.26 31.77 6.26
N THR A 4 15.29 31.59 7.08
CA THR A 4 16.45 32.48 7.03
C THR A 4 17.19 32.27 5.70
N PRO A 5 17.86 33.30 5.13
CA PRO A 5 18.66 33.12 3.91
C PRO A 5 19.71 32.00 4.05
N THR A 6 20.30 31.86 5.23
CA THR A 6 21.22 30.77 5.58
C THR A 6 20.51 29.41 5.58
N GLY A 7 19.31 29.33 6.16
CA GLY A 7 18.50 28.11 6.16
C GLY A 7 18.12 27.68 4.74
N ALA A 8 17.74 28.64 3.88
CA ALA A 8 17.46 28.37 2.47
C ALA A 8 18.71 27.84 1.73
N ALA A 9 19.88 28.43 1.97
CA ALA A 9 21.13 27.98 1.36
C ALA A 9 21.53 26.57 1.82
N LEU A 10 21.35 26.23 3.10
CA LEU A 10 21.59 24.89 3.63
C LEU A 10 20.65 23.85 3.01
N VAL A 11 19.36 24.16 2.91
CA VAL A 11 18.39 23.25 2.26
C VAL A 11 18.74 23.05 0.80
N MET A 12 19.04 24.11 0.05
CA MET A 12 19.39 24.02 -1.37
C MET A 12 20.67 23.21 -1.63
N SER A 13 21.63 23.21 -0.70
CA SER A 13 22.91 22.53 -0.87
C SER A 13 22.92 21.09 -0.35
N LEU A 14 22.14 20.79 0.69
CA LEU A 14 22.19 19.50 1.39
C LEU A 14 20.97 18.61 1.12
N ALA A 15 19.83 19.18 0.72
CA ALA A 15 18.62 18.39 0.52
C ALA A 15 18.70 17.54 -0.75
N ARG A 16 18.44 16.24 -0.60
CA ARG A 16 18.23 15.32 -1.73
C ARG A 16 16.77 15.27 -2.18
N SER A 17 15.86 15.60 -1.28
CA SER A 17 14.41 15.62 -1.51
C SER A 17 13.74 16.59 -0.53
N PHE A 18 12.49 16.96 -0.82
CA PHE A 18 11.67 17.84 0.03
C PHE A 18 10.33 17.16 0.33
N GLY A 19 9.91 17.21 1.59
CA GLY A 19 8.70 16.52 2.05
C GLY A 19 8.49 16.65 3.56
N PRO A 20 7.54 15.86 4.13
CA PRO A 20 7.34 15.80 5.58
C PRO A 20 8.57 15.23 6.31
N ILE A 21 8.67 15.47 7.61
CA ILE A 21 9.72 14.88 8.46
C ILE A 21 9.55 13.35 8.45
N PRO A 22 10.61 12.57 8.17
CA PRO A 22 10.52 11.11 8.13
C PRO A 22 10.32 10.53 9.53
N SER A 23 9.83 9.29 9.59
CA SER A 23 9.92 8.48 10.81
C SER A 23 11.40 8.30 11.17
N MET A 24 11.78 8.69 12.38
CA MET A 24 13.17 8.69 12.80
C MET A 24 13.26 8.61 14.33
N THR A 25 14.33 8.03 14.83
CA THR A 25 14.71 8.20 16.23
C THR A 25 15.47 9.51 16.36
N LEU A 26 14.90 10.46 17.10
CA LEU A 26 15.49 11.79 17.30
C LEU A 26 16.81 11.68 18.05
N GLY A 27 17.89 12.18 17.43
CA GLY A 27 19.20 12.31 18.05
C GLY A 27 19.44 13.73 18.59
N ALA A 28 19.10 14.76 17.82
CA ALA A 28 19.30 16.16 18.21
C ALA A 28 18.30 17.12 17.54
N VAL A 29 18.00 18.23 18.21
CA VAL A 29 17.18 19.32 17.69
C VAL A 29 17.89 20.65 17.96
N GLY A 30 17.97 21.51 16.94
CA GLY A 30 18.53 22.86 17.05
C GLY A 30 17.60 23.89 16.43
N THR A 31 17.48 25.06 17.06
CA THR A 31 16.71 26.20 16.53
C THR A 31 17.63 27.41 16.38
N GLY A 32 17.58 28.07 15.23
CA GLY A 32 18.32 29.30 14.94
C GLY A 32 17.41 30.41 14.45
N ALA A 33 17.58 31.62 14.98
CA ALA A 33 16.89 32.81 14.51
C ALA A 33 17.73 33.59 13.49
N GLY A 34 17.09 34.16 12.48
CA GLY A 34 17.74 35.09 11.56
C GLY A 34 17.85 36.49 12.17
N SER A 35 18.76 37.31 11.63
CA SER A 35 18.98 38.69 12.08
C SER A 35 17.84 39.67 11.71
N ARG A 36 16.96 39.29 10.78
CA ARG A 36 15.74 40.04 10.46
C ARG A 36 14.63 39.66 11.43
N ASP A 37 13.96 40.64 12.01
CA ASP A 37 12.88 40.44 13.00
C ASP A 37 11.57 41.08 12.52
N PRO A 38 10.78 40.39 11.68
CA PRO A 38 9.52 40.93 11.18
C PRO A 38 8.37 40.68 12.17
N ASP A 39 7.62 41.73 12.50
CA ASP A 39 6.54 41.69 13.51
C ASP A 39 5.45 40.63 13.24
N ALA A 40 5.22 40.29 11.97
CA ALA A 40 4.13 39.41 11.57
C ALA A 40 4.47 37.91 11.63
N VAL A 41 5.75 37.51 11.52
CA VAL A 41 6.15 36.10 11.43
C VAL A 41 7.51 35.83 12.08
N PRO A 42 7.65 34.77 12.89
CA PRO A 42 8.96 34.36 13.40
C PRO A 42 9.92 34.00 12.26
N ASN A 43 11.11 34.61 12.28
CA ASN A 43 12.22 34.29 11.38
C ASN A 43 13.16 33.26 12.01
N VAL A 44 12.67 32.04 12.16
CA VAL A 44 13.39 30.94 12.82
C VAL A 44 13.46 29.71 11.94
N VAL A 45 14.55 28.97 12.05
CA VAL A 45 14.76 27.67 11.38
C VAL A 45 15.03 26.63 12.44
N ARG A 46 14.39 25.46 12.31
CA ARG A 46 14.61 24.31 13.17
C ARG A 46 15.25 23.18 12.35
N ALA A 47 16.40 22.70 12.81
CA ALA A 47 17.03 21.50 12.31
C ALA A 47 16.73 20.33 13.25
N VAL A 48 16.42 19.18 12.66
CA VAL A 48 16.16 17.93 13.37
C VAL A 48 17.10 16.88 12.78
N ILE A 49 17.86 16.21 13.65
CA ILE A 49 18.83 15.17 13.29
C ILE A 49 18.40 13.90 14.02
N GLY A 50 18.49 12.78 13.33
CA GLY A 50 18.19 11.48 13.90
C GLY A 50 18.48 10.39 12.90
N GLU A 51 18.43 9.17 13.39
CA GLU A 51 18.69 7.98 12.61
C GLU A 51 17.37 7.45 12.08
N ASP A 52 17.45 6.89 10.87
CA ASP A 52 16.33 6.16 10.29
C ASP A 52 15.94 5.06 11.27
N SER A 53 14.66 4.97 11.63
CA SER A 53 14.20 3.90 12.50
C SER A 53 14.36 2.59 11.72
N ALA A 54 15.46 1.89 11.95
CA ALA A 54 15.80 0.64 11.29
C ALA A 54 14.83 -0.45 11.78
N ASP A 55 13.62 -0.46 11.24
CA ASP A 55 12.64 -1.53 11.43
C ASP A 55 12.32 -2.13 10.06
N VAL A 56 12.64 -3.43 9.93
CA VAL A 56 12.13 -4.44 9.00
C VAL A 56 11.30 -3.88 7.84
N ALA A 57 11.92 -3.34 6.77
CA ALA A 57 11.27 -2.87 5.54
C ALA A 57 9.79 -2.49 5.74
N VAL A 58 9.52 -1.61 6.71
CA VAL A 58 8.17 -1.36 7.15
C VAL A 58 7.53 -0.48 6.08
N GLY A 59 6.68 -1.07 5.27
CA GLY A 59 5.92 -0.31 4.28
C GLY A 59 5.00 0.66 5.01
N HIS A 60 4.79 1.85 4.45
CA HIS A 60 3.62 2.64 4.78
C HIS A 60 2.49 2.24 3.84
N ALA A 61 1.26 2.28 4.33
CA ALA A 61 0.10 2.07 3.49
C ALA A 61 -1.05 2.95 3.96
N SER A 62 -1.87 3.36 3.00
CA SER A 62 -3.07 4.14 3.25
C SER A 62 -4.27 3.29 2.95
N VAL A 63 -5.27 3.32 3.83
CA VAL A 63 -6.59 2.76 3.61
C VAL A 63 -7.51 3.90 3.22
N ILE A 64 -8.03 3.86 1.99
CA ILE A 64 -8.97 4.82 1.44
C ILE A 64 -10.36 4.20 1.49
N GLU A 65 -11.31 4.86 2.15
CA GLU A 65 -12.65 4.32 2.36
C GLU A 65 -13.76 5.33 2.06
N THR A 66 -14.89 4.83 1.56
CA THR A 66 -16.12 5.62 1.42
C THR A 66 -17.36 4.74 1.58
N ASN A 67 -18.47 5.36 1.97
CA ASN A 67 -19.76 4.69 2.13
C ASN A 67 -20.62 5.02 0.93
N LEU A 68 -21.26 4.00 0.35
CA LEU A 68 -22.05 4.11 -0.87
C LEU A 68 -23.44 3.50 -0.62
N ASP A 69 -24.47 4.34 -0.52
CA ASP A 69 -25.89 3.96 -0.40
C ASP A 69 -26.73 4.27 -1.65
N ASP A 70 -26.15 4.98 -2.62
CA ASP A 70 -26.77 5.36 -3.89
C ASP A 70 -25.98 4.88 -5.12
N PHE A 71 -24.91 4.11 -4.92
CA PHE A 71 -24.11 3.53 -6.00
C PHE A 71 -24.72 2.22 -6.51
N LEU A 72 -24.73 2.04 -7.83
CA LEU A 72 -25.29 0.86 -8.48
C LEU A 72 -24.37 -0.36 -8.25
N PRO A 73 -24.84 -1.45 -7.60
CA PRO A 73 -24.00 -2.62 -7.28
C PRO A 73 -23.34 -3.28 -8.50
N GLU A 74 -23.99 -3.24 -9.66
CA GLU A 74 -23.47 -3.78 -10.92
C GLU A 74 -22.18 -3.09 -11.39
N LEU A 75 -21.93 -1.85 -10.96
CA LEU A 75 -20.74 -1.08 -11.31
C LEU A 75 -19.57 -1.25 -10.30
N VAL A 76 -19.78 -2.02 -9.24
CA VAL A 76 -18.72 -2.30 -8.24
C VAL A 76 -17.48 -2.93 -8.87
N PRO A 77 -17.58 -3.95 -9.76
CA PRO A 77 -16.40 -4.51 -10.41
C PRO A 77 -15.59 -3.47 -11.17
N ASP A 78 -16.25 -2.57 -11.92
CA ASP A 78 -15.59 -1.51 -12.68
C ASP A 78 -14.85 -0.52 -11.75
N ALA A 79 -15.46 -0.18 -10.61
CA ALA A 79 -14.83 0.69 -9.63
C ALA A 79 -13.60 0.03 -8.97
N LEU A 80 -13.67 -1.27 -8.66
CA LEU A 80 -12.54 -2.02 -8.13
C LEU A 80 -11.40 -2.14 -9.15
N ASP A 81 -11.72 -2.46 -10.41
CA ASP A 81 -10.75 -2.52 -11.50
C ASP A 81 -10.06 -1.17 -11.73
N ALA A 82 -10.81 -0.06 -11.65
CA ALA A 82 -10.26 1.28 -11.72
C ALA A 82 -9.29 1.59 -10.55
N CYS A 83 -9.60 1.12 -9.33
CA CYS A 83 -8.69 1.24 -8.19
C CYS A 83 -7.40 0.46 -8.42
N PHE A 84 -7.48 -0.79 -8.90
CA PHE A 84 -6.30 -1.59 -9.23
C PHE A 84 -5.45 -0.94 -10.34
N ALA A 85 -6.10 -0.42 -11.39
CA ALA A 85 -5.43 0.30 -12.46
C ALA A 85 -4.73 1.58 -11.97
N ALA A 86 -5.25 2.21 -10.91
CA ALA A 86 -4.68 3.40 -10.29
C ALA A 86 -3.55 3.11 -9.28
N GLY A 87 -3.22 1.84 -9.03
CA GLY A 87 -2.13 1.42 -8.15
C GLY A 87 -2.55 0.84 -6.80
N ALA A 88 -3.85 0.55 -6.59
CA ALA A 88 -4.29 -0.11 -5.37
C ALA A 88 -3.61 -1.47 -5.19
N LEU A 89 -3.10 -1.72 -3.99
CA LEU A 89 -2.55 -3.01 -3.55
C LEU A 89 -3.65 -4.04 -3.30
N ASP A 90 -4.80 -3.57 -2.84
CA ASP A 90 -6.01 -4.34 -2.61
C ASP A 90 -7.22 -3.40 -2.66
N ALA A 91 -8.38 -3.92 -3.03
CA ALA A 91 -9.64 -3.18 -3.04
C ALA A 91 -10.82 -4.15 -2.83
N TRP A 92 -11.75 -3.80 -1.96
CA TRP A 92 -12.89 -4.65 -1.59
C TRP A 92 -14.11 -3.83 -1.20
N THR A 93 -15.24 -4.51 -1.04
CA THR A 93 -16.46 -3.93 -0.47
C THR A 93 -16.95 -4.72 0.74
N VAL A 94 -17.57 -4.02 1.69
CA VAL A 94 -18.23 -4.62 2.87
C VAL A 94 -19.68 -4.15 2.90
N PRO A 95 -20.69 -5.05 2.93
CA PRO A 95 -22.08 -4.64 3.08
C PRO A 95 -22.30 -3.87 4.38
N ALA A 96 -23.07 -2.78 4.33
CA ALA A 96 -23.36 -1.95 5.49
C ALA A 96 -24.76 -1.32 5.41
N GLY A 97 -25.44 -1.26 6.56
CA GLY A 97 -26.68 -0.50 6.71
C GLY A 97 -26.38 0.98 6.95
N MET A 98 -27.03 1.85 6.18
CA MET A 98 -26.80 3.30 6.20
C MET A 98 -28.01 4.05 6.78
N LYS A 99 -27.90 5.39 6.89
CA LYS A 99 -28.97 6.24 7.43
C LYS A 99 -30.31 5.95 6.75
N HIS A 100 -31.40 6.07 7.51
CA HIS A 100 -32.75 5.78 7.04
C HIS A 100 -32.97 4.33 6.57
N GLY A 101 -32.12 3.38 7.00
CA GLY A 101 -32.26 1.96 6.67
C GLY A 101 -31.87 1.63 5.23
N ARG A 102 -31.14 2.51 4.54
CA ARG A 102 -30.69 2.25 3.16
C ARG A 102 -29.62 1.16 3.17
N PRO A 103 -29.75 0.10 2.36
CA PRO A 103 -28.67 -0.83 2.13
C PRO A 103 -27.58 -0.15 1.32
N GLY A 104 -26.33 -0.43 1.64
CA GLY A 104 -25.17 0.07 0.91
C GLY A 104 -23.94 -0.77 1.20
N PHE A 105 -22.78 -0.23 0.85
CA PHE A 105 -21.50 -0.86 1.15
C PHE A 105 -20.43 0.19 1.46
N VAL A 106 -19.42 -0.24 2.21
CA VAL A 106 -18.16 0.48 2.34
C VAL A 106 -17.25 -0.04 1.25
N LEU A 107 -16.75 0.84 0.39
CA LEU A 107 -15.66 0.54 -0.54
C LEU A 107 -14.36 0.94 0.14
N SER A 108 -13.41 0.01 0.21
CA SER A 108 -12.10 0.22 0.83
C SER A 108 -10.99 -0.18 -0.15
N ALA A 109 -9.92 0.59 -0.20
CA ALA A 109 -8.73 0.31 -1.01
C ALA A 109 -7.45 0.57 -0.22
N ILE A 110 -6.44 -0.28 -0.38
CA ILE A 110 -5.11 -0.10 0.20
C ILE A 110 -4.17 0.44 -0.89
N ALA A 111 -3.47 1.53 -0.61
CA ALA A 111 -2.49 2.12 -1.53
C ALA A 111 -1.14 2.35 -0.84
N ARG A 112 -0.05 2.38 -1.63
CA ARG A 112 1.22 2.93 -1.17
C ARG A 112 1.12 4.46 -1.08
N PRO A 113 1.97 5.15 -0.31
CA PRO A 113 1.95 6.60 -0.22
C PRO A 113 2.05 7.31 -1.58
N GLY A 114 2.79 6.75 -2.55
CA GLY A 114 2.93 7.30 -3.89
C GLY A 114 1.68 7.16 -4.77
N ASP A 115 0.80 6.20 -4.47
CA ASP A 115 -0.41 5.88 -5.25
C ASP A 115 -1.70 6.34 -4.53
N GLU A 116 -1.58 6.99 -3.37
CA GLU A 116 -2.74 7.36 -2.54
C GLU A 116 -3.72 8.29 -3.27
N ASP A 117 -3.20 9.37 -3.89
CA ASP A 117 -4.03 10.36 -4.58
C ASP A 117 -4.66 9.77 -5.86
N SER A 118 -3.92 8.93 -6.60
CA SER A 118 -4.46 8.28 -7.81
C SER A 118 -5.60 7.33 -7.47
N VAL A 119 -5.44 6.51 -6.42
CA VAL A 119 -6.49 5.58 -5.97
C VAL A 119 -7.68 6.34 -5.40
N ALA A 120 -7.47 7.38 -4.59
CA ALA A 120 -8.57 8.22 -4.10
C ALA A 120 -9.38 8.86 -5.24
N ARG A 121 -8.69 9.36 -6.28
CA ARG A 121 -9.36 9.89 -7.48
C ARG A 121 -10.11 8.82 -8.25
N ALA A 122 -9.58 7.60 -8.33
CA ALA A 122 -10.29 6.49 -8.97
C ALA A 122 -11.62 6.21 -8.26
N VAL A 123 -11.62 6.11 -6.93
CA VAL A 123 -12.85 5.95 -6.14
C VAL A 123 -13.85 7.08 -6.43
N LEU A 124 -13.40 8.34 -6.40
CA LEU A 124 -14.28 9.50 -6.62
C LEU A 124 -14.81 9.61 -8.06
N ARG A 125 -14.07 9.12 -9.05
CA ARG A 125 -14.46 9.19 -10.48
C ARG A 125 -15.37 8.05 -10.90
N HIS A 126 -15.19 6.88 -10.30
CA HIS A 126 -15.86 5.64 -10.72
C HIS A 126 -16.99 5.23 -9.76
N THR A 127 -17.35 6.09 -8.80
CA THR A 127 -18.48 5.89 -7.89
C THR A 127 -19.30 7.16 -7.73
N THR A 128 -20.39 7.10 -6.98
CA THR A 128 -21.19 8.28 -6.55
C THR A 128 -20.59 9.00 -5.34
N ALA A 129 -19.44 8.57 -4.83
CA ALA A 129 -18.82 9.15 -3.65
C ALA A 129 -18.53 10.65 -3.83
N LEU A 130 -18.97 11.45 -2.86
CA LEU A 130 -18.63 12.87 -2.77
C LEU A 130 -17.32 13.13 -2.00
N GLY A 131 -16.77 12.09 -1.40
CA GLY A 131 -15.55 12.17 -0.59
C GLY A 131 -15.05 10.78 -0.21
N VAL A 132 -13.79 10.72 0.19
CA VAL A 132 -13.16 9.54 0.77
C VAL A 132 -12.50 9.93 2.09
N ARG A 133 -12.40 8.97 3.00
CA ARG A 133 -11.59 9.06 4.23
C ARG A 133 -10.30 8.30 3.98
N ILE A 134 -9.19 8.84 4.45
CA ILE A 134 -7.87 8.21 4.31
C ILE A 134 -7.28 8.01 5.69
N SER A 135 -7.04 6.76 6.05
CA SER A 135 -6.32 6.37 7.27
C SER A 135 -4.95 5.83 6.88
N ARG A 136 -3.89 6.47 7.36
CA ARG A 136 -2.52 6.05 7.09
C ARG A 136 -2.03 5.14 8.20
N ALA A 137 -1.56 3.96 7.84
CA ALA A 137 -0.87 3.08 8.76
C ALA A 137 0.61 3.48 8.80
N ASP A 138 1.09 3.87 9.98
CA ASP A 138 2.50 4.19 10.21
C ASP A 138 3.40 2.98 9.94
N HIS A 139 2.86 1.77 10.12
CA HIS A 139 3.59 0.54 9.91
C HIS A 139 2.75 -0.54 9.20
N ARG A 140 3.27 -1.07 8.09
CA ARG A 140 2.83 -2.30 7.43
C ARG A 140 3.98 -3.30 7.41
N ARG A 141 3.79 -4.43 8.09
CA ARG A 141 4.73 -5.56 8.05
C ARG A 141 4.40 -6.47 6.87
N GLU A 142 5.40 -6.79 6.07
CA GLU A 142 5.27 -7.69 4.93
C GLU A 142 6.34 -8.77 4.98
N LEU A 143 5.98 -9.99 4.57
CA LEU A 143 6.96 -11.03 4.32
C LEU A 143 7.76 -10.70 3.06
N ALA A 144 9.05 -11.00 3.08
CA ALA A 144 9.83 -11.05 1.84
C ALA A 144 9.21 -12.11 0.92
N ARG A 145 9.06 -11.79 -0.36
CA ARG A 145 8.38 -12.66 -1.32
C ARG A 145 9.41 -13.25 -2.27
N ALA A 146 9.36 -14.56 -2.45
CA ALA A 146 10.09 -15.24 -3.51
C ALA A 146 9.12 -16.06 -4.35
N TRP A 147 9.56 -16.44 -5.55
CA TRP A 147 8.81 -17.34 -6.41
C TRP A 147 9.63 -18.59 -6.66
N ARG A 148 8.96 -19.73 -6.61
CA ARG A 148 9.51 -21.01 -7.06
C ARG A 148 8.58 -21.57 -8.12
N THR A 149 9.14 -22.21 -9.15
CA THR A 149 8.34 -22.89 -10.16
C THR A 149 8.51 -24.38 -9.96
N VAL A 150 7.41 -25.11 -9.94
CA VAL A 150 7.38 -26.58 -9.84
C VAL A 150 6.64 -27.17 -11.02
N GLU A 151 6.92 -28.43 -11.33
CA GLU A 151 6.28 -29.16 -12.41
C GLU A 151 5.09 -29.97 -11.89
N VAL A 152 3.91 -29.80 -12.50
CA VAL A 152 2.70 -30.57 -12.19
C VAL A 152 2.12 -31.14 -13.47
N GLY A 153 2.26 -32.45 -13.65
CA GLY A 153 1.80 -33.12 -14.87
C GLY A 153 2.51 -32.65 -16.14
N GLY A 154 3.79 -32.27 -16.03
CA GLY A 154 4.60 -31.76 -17.14
C GLY A 154 4.33 -30.30 -17.50
N HIS A 155 3.68 -29.55 -16.61
CA HIS A 155 3.44 -28.11 -16.78
C HIS A 155 3.94 -27.31 -15.58
N PRO A 156 4.49 -26.10 -15.81
CA PRO A 156 4.99 -25.25 -14.74
C PRO A 156 3.84 -24.62 -13.95
N VAL A 157 3.96 -24.67 -12.63
CA VAL A 157 3.11 -23.93 -11.69
C VAL A 157 4.01 -23.08 -10.80
N ARG A 158 3.81 -21.76 -10.83
CA ARG A 158 4.50 -20.86 -9.91
C ARG A 158 3.89 -20.97 -8.52
N VAL A 159 4.75 -20.96 -7.52
CA VAL A 159 4.41 -21.00 -6.11
C VAL A 159 5.03 -19.79 -5.43
N LYS A 160 4.17 -18.98 -4.82
CA LYS A 160 4.55 -17.81 -4.05
C LYS A 160 5.04 -18.26 -2.69
N LEU A 161 6.27 -17.88 -2.34
CA LEU A 161 6.86 -18.13 -1.04
C LEU A 161 6.83 -16.85 -0.20
N GLY A 162 6.39 -16.96 1.04
CA GLY A 162 6.49 -15.92 2.05
C GLY A 162 7.61 -16.25 3.03
N LEU A 163 8.60 -15.37 3.13
CA LEU A 163 9.78 -15.54 3.97
C LEU A 163 9.71 -14.59 5.18
N LEU A 164 9.89 -15.15 6.37
CA LEU A 164 10.09 -14.44 7.63
C LEU A 164 11.53 -14.72 8.08
N ASP A 165 12.34 -13.68 8.24
CA ASP A 165 13.75 -13.80 8.64
C ASP A 165 14.56 -14.79 7.79
N GLY A 166 14.29 -14.81 6.48
CA GLY A 166 14.92 -15.71 5.52
C GLY A 166 14.36 -17.14 5.50
N GLN A 167 13.46 -17.49 6.43
CA GLN A 167 12.81 -18.80 6.49
C GLN A 167 11.47 -18.79 5.77
N VAL A 168 11.22 -19.80 4.94
CA VAL A 168 9.91 -19.97 4.29
C VAL A 168 8.89 -20.38 5.34
N VAL A 169 7.91 -19.49 5.58
CA VAL A 169 6.80 -19.74 6.51
C VAL A 169 5.47 -19.98 5.79
N ASN A 170 5.37 -19.58 4.52
CA ASN A 170 4.18 -19.74 3.70
C ASN A 170 4.55 -20.15 2.27
N ALA A 171 3.75 -21.04 1.68
CA ALA A 171 3.83 -21.40 0.27
C ALA A 171 2.41 -21.48 -0.32
N ALA A 172 2.17 -20.80 -1.45
CA ALA A 172 0.88 -20.77 -2.10
C ALA A 172 1.03 -20.88 -3.62
N PRO A 173 0.60 -22.00 -4.24
CA PRO A 173 0.53 -22.13 -5.69
C PRO A 173 -0.35 -21.07 -6.32
N GLU A 174 0.11 -20.50 -7.43
CA GLU A 174 -0.58 -19.45 -8.17
C GLU A 174 -1.83 -20.03 -8.82
N HIS A 175 -2.99 -19.45 -8.48
CA HIS A 175 -4.28 -19.99 -8.89
C HIS A 175 -4.45 -20.02 -10.41
N ARG A 176 -4.02 -18.96 -11.11
CA ARG A 176 -4.11 -18.86 -12.58
C ARG A 176 -3.34 -19.99 -13.28
N ASP A 177 -2.15 -20.32 -12.78
CA ASP A 177 -1.34 -21.42 -13.29
C ASP A 177 -2.05 -22.76 -13.03
N CYS A 178 -2.61 -22.95 -11.83
CA CYS A 178 -3.38 -24.14 -11.50
C CYS A 178 -4.61 -24.33 -12.41
N VAL A 179 -5.31 -23.24 -12.76
CA VAL A 179 -6.43 -23.26 -13.70
C VAL A 179 -5.97 -23.64 -15.11
N ALA A 180 -4.85 -23.08 -15.58
CA ALA A 180 -4.30 -23.40 -16.89
C ALA A 180 -3.91 -24.88 -16.99
N VAL A 181 -3.19 -25.41 -15.99
CA VAL A 181 -2.79 -26.82 -15.96
C VAL A 181 -4.00 -27.75 -15.83
N ALA A 182 -4.99 -27.40 -15.00
CA ALA A 182 -6.23 -28.17 -14.87
C ALA A 182 -6.97 -28.29 -16.21
N ARG A 183 -7.06 -27.20 -16.98
CA ARG A 183 -7.68 -27.20 -18.32
C ARG A 183 -6.96 -28.11 -19.30
N THR A 184 -5.63 -28.14 -19.28
CA THR A 184 -4.85 -28.95 -20.22
C THR A 184 -4.80 -30.44 -19.84
N THR A 185 -4.73 -30.74 -18.55
CA THR A 185 -4.51 -32.11 -18.05
C THR A 185 -5.79 -32.85 -17.69
N GLY A 186 -6.94 -32.16 -17.64
CA GLY A 186 -8.21 -32.72 -17.17
C GLY A 186 -8.28 -32.93 -15.65
N ARG A 187 -7.23 -32.56 -14.89
CA ARG A 187 -7.23 -32.60 -13.42
C ARG A 187 -8.11 -31.48 -12.87
N THR A 188 -8.55 -31.62 -11.62
CA THR A 188 -9.21 -30.51 -10.93
C THR A 188 -8.19 -29.44 -10.52
N VAL A 189 -8.62 -28.18 -10.43
CA VAL A 189 -7.78 -27.08 -9.92
C VAL A 189 -7.28 -27.41 -8.52
N LYS A 190 -8.13 -28.01 -7.66
CA LYS A 190 -7.77 -28.45 -6.31
C LYS A 190 -6.66 -29.51 -6.32
N ALA A 191 -6.76 -30.53 -7.18
CA ALA A 191 -5.74 -31.58 -7.28
C ALA A 191 -4.41 -31.03 -7.82
N THR A 192 -4.48 -30.09 -8.76
CA THR A 192 -3.30 -29.39 -9.31
C THR A 192 -2.62 -28.54 -8.24
N TRP A 193 -3.40 -27.78 -7.47
CA TRP A 193 -2.91 -26.95 -6.38
C TRP A 193 -2.21 -27.79 -5.30
N VAL A 194 -2.82 -28.90 -4.87
CA VAL A 194 -2.20 -29.80 -3.88
C VAL A 194 -0.88 -30.38 -4.40
N ALA A 195 -0.85 -30.85 -5.65
CA ALA A 195 0.38 -31.37 -6.25
C ALA A 195 1.50 -30.32 -6.33
N ALA A 196 1.16 -29.07 -6.69
CA ALA A 196 2.13 -27.98 -6.70
C ALA A 196 2.66 -27.65 -5.31
N LEU A 197 1.79 -27.66 -4.28
CA LEU A 197 2.20 -27.39 -2.91
C LEU A 197 3.15 -28.48 -2.39
N SER A 198 2.83 -29.76 -2.61
CA SER A 198 3.68 -30.88 -2.19
C SER A 198 5.06 -30.82 -2.85
N ALA A 199 5.12 -30.52 -4.15
CA ALA A 199 6.38 -30.42 -4.88
C ALA A 199 7.32 -29.30 -4.39
N VAL A 200 6.82 -28.33 -3.60
CA VAL A 200 7.66 -27.29 -2.96
C VAL A 200 8.23 -27.74 -1.62
N GLN A 201 7.55 -28.65 -0.90
CA GLN A 201 8.00 -29.14 0.41
C GLN A 201 9.15 -30.15 0.29
N ASP A 202 9.25 -30.85 -0.84
CA ASP A 202 10.25 -31.90 -1.09
C ASP A 202 11.62 -31.36 -1.55
N LEU A 203 11.88 -30.05 -1.44
CA LEU A 203 13.06 -29.38 -1.99
C LEU A 203 13.70 -28.35 -1.05
#